data_AF-A0A7L3WAU8-F1
#
_entry.id   AF-A0A7L3WAU8-F1
#
_cell.length_a   1.000
_cell.length_b   1.000
_cell.length_c   1.000
_cell.angle_alpha   90.00
_cell.angle_beta   90.00
_cell.angle_gamma   90.00
#
_symmetry.space_group_name_H-M   'P 1'
#
loop_
_entity.id
_entity.type
_entity.pdbx_description
1 polymer ?
#
loop_
_entity_poly.entity_id
_entity_poly.type
_entity_poly.pdbx_seq_one_letter_code
_entity_poly.pdbx_strand_id
1 'polypeptide(L)' 'DIRNLLKWIKQNLLKERPELFLQGESVRPGILVLINDADWELMGELDYKLQDQDNVLFISTLHGG' A
#
# COMPACT_ATOMS: atom_id res chain seq x y z
N ASP A 1 -6.84 2.15 9.40
CA ASP A 1 -5.85 1.08 9.16
C ASP A 1 -5.37 1.20 7.72
N ILE A 2 -4.37 0.41 7.34
CA ILE A 2 -3.82 0.40 5.97
C ILE A 2 -4.92 0.13 4.93
N ARG A 3 -5.89 -0.75 5.22
CA ARG A 3 -7.03 -0.98 4.33
C ARG A 3 -7.77 0.31 3.95
N ASN A 4 -8.07 1.16 4.94
CA ASN A 4 -8.74 2.43 4.69
C ASN A 4 -7.84 3.43 3.97
N LEU A 5 -6.52 3.40 4.21
CA LEU A 5 -5.56 4.20 3.46
C LEU A 5 -5.53 3.81 1.98
N LEU A 6 -5.50 2.51 1.64
CA LEU A 6 -5.53 2.04 0.25
C LEU A 6 -6.81 2.48 -0.47
N LYS A 7 -7.96 2.41 0.21
CA LYS A 7 -9.24 2.93 -0.32
C LYS A 7 -9.17 4.44 -0.58
N TRP A 8 -8.57 5.19 0.33
CA TRP A 8 -8.39 6.64 0.17
C TRP A 8 -7.44 6.98 -0.99
N ILE A 9 -6.28 6.30 -1.10
CA ILE A 9 -5.33 6.47 -2.20
C ILE A 9 -6.02 6.21 -3.54
N LYS A 10 -6.80 5.13 -3.64
CA LYS A 10 -7.57 4.79 -4.84
C LYS A 10 -8.51 5.90 -5.28
N GLN A 11 -9.19 6.53 -4.33
CA GLN A 11 -10.21 7.55 -4.61
C GLN A 11 -9.63 8.94 -4.87
N ASN A 12 -8.46 9.25 -4.29
CA ASN A 12 -7.95 10.63 -4.25
C ASN A 12 -6.65 10.84 -5.03
N LEU A 13 -5.80 9.83 -5.15
CA LEU A 13 -4.47 9.97 -5.74
C LEU A 13 -4.31 9.23 -7.07
N LEU A 14 -4.90 8.04 -7.21
CA LEU A 14 -4.82 7.27 -8.46
C LEU A 14 -5.71 7.90 -9.54
N LYS A 15 -5.14 8.11 -10.74
CA LYS A 15 -5.84 8.76 -11.85
C LYS A 15 -6.23 7.82 -12.98
N GLU A 16 -5.29 6.98 -13.43
CA GLU A 16 -5.47 6.21 -14.66
C GLU A 16 -5.77 4.74 -14.41
N ARG A 17 -4.76 3.95 -14.05
CA ARG A 17 -4.82 2.50 -13.96
C ARG A 17 -4.68 2.02 -12.52
N PRO A 18 -5.71 2.20 -11.66
CA PRO A 18 -5.66 1.81 -10.25
C PRO A 18 -5.40 0.32 -10.05
N GLU A 19 -5.74 -0.52 -11.03
CA GLU A 19 -5.48 -1.96 -11.06
C GLU A 19 -3.99 -2.31 -11.17
N LEU A 20 -3.13 -1.38 -11.60
CA LEU A 20 -1.68 -1.58 -11.54
C LEU A 20 -1.12 -1.42 -10.12
N PHE A 21 -1.86 -0.74 -9.25
CA PHE A 21 -1.48 -0.51 -7.85
C PHE A 21 -2.24 -1.43 -6.89
N LEU A 22 -3.52 -1.69 -7.14
CA LEU A 22 -4.40 -2.46 -6.25
C LEU A 22 -4.92 -3.72 -6.93
N GLN A 23 -5.02 -4.81 -6.16
CA GLN A 23 -5.74 -6.01 -6.53
C GLN A 23 -6.70 -6.39 -5.39
N GLY A 24 -8.01 -6.32 -5.68
CA GLY A 24 -9.03 -6.50 -4.65
C GLY A 24 -8.95 -5.40 -3.60
N GLU A 25 -8.80 -5.80 -2.33
CA GLU A 25 -8.72 -4.89 -1.17
C GLU A 25 -7.28 -4.56 -0.75
N SER A 26 -6.26 -5.08 -1.45
CA SER A 26 -4.84 -4.92 -1.12
C SER A 26 -4.03 -4.37 -2.29
N VAL A 27 -2.73 -4.13 -2.09
CA VAL A 27 -1.79 -3.80 -3.17
C VAL A 27 -1.59 -4.99 -4.11
N ARG A 28 -1.29 -4.70 -5.38
CA ARG A 28 -1.00 -5.74 -6.37
C ARG A 28 0.28 -6.51 -5.97
N PRO A 29 0.33 -7.84 -6.13
CA PRO A 29 1.56 -8.61 -5.96
C PRO A 29 2.72 -8.01 -6.77
N GLY A 30 3.89 -7.93 -6.13
CA GLY A 30 5.03 -7.18 -6.68
C GLY A 30 5.11 -5.71 -6.25
N ILE A 31 4.28 -5.29 -5.30
CA ILE A 31 4.44 -4.04 -4.57
C ILE A 31 4.78 -4.39 -3.12
N LEU A 32 5.95 -3.96 -2.66
CA LEU A 32 6.34 -4.03 -1.27
C LEU A 32 5.79 -2.82 -0.52
N VAL A 33 5.32 -3.03 0.69
CA VAL A 33 4.82 -1.98 1.57
C VAL A 33 5.66 -1.96 2.83
N LEU A 34 6.26 -0.81 3.11
CA LEU A 34 7.03 -0.58 4.33
C LEU A 34 6.32 0.45 5.20
N ILE A 35 6.28 0.19 6.50
CA ILE A 35 5.78 1.11 7.52
C ILE A 35 6.96 1.45 8.42
N ASN A 36 7.42 2.70 8.39
CA ASN A 36 8.63 3.14 9.10
C ASN A 36 9.84 2.24 8.82
N ASP A 37 10.09 1.96 7.53
CA ASP A 37 11.16 1.09 7.02
C ASP A 37 11.06 -0.40 7.42
N ALA A 38 9.98 -0.81 8.10
CA ALA A 38 9.71 -2.20 8.45
C ALA A 38 8.70 -2.85 7.50
N ASP A 39 8.89 -4.13 7.20
CA ASP A 39 7.97 -4.91 6.37
C ASP A 39 6.58 -5.02 7.02
N TRP A 40 5.54 -4.60 6.30
CA TRP A 40 4.17 -4.61 6.81
C TRP A 40 3.63 -6.00 7.16
N GLU A 41 4.20 -7.08 6.61
CA GLU A 41 3.81 -8.47 6.89
C GLU A 41 4.03 -8.79 8.37
N LEU A 42 5.06 -8.19 8.98
CA LEU A 42 5.35 -8.30 10.41
C LEU A 42 4.49 -7.37 11.27
N MET A 43 3.80 -6.41 10.66
CA MET A 43 3.05 -5.34 11.34
C MET A 43 1.53 -5.58 11.30
N GLY A 44 1.06 -6.67 10.70
CA GLY A 44 -0.36 -6.98 10.56
C GLY A 44 -1.01 -6.44 9.29
N GLU A 45 -0.20 -6.09 8.29
CA GLU A 45 -0.63 -5.77 6.91
C GLU A 45 -1.79 -4.76 6.85
N LEU A 46 -2.93 -5.17 6.28
CA LEU A 46 -4.12 -4.36 6.07
C LEU A 46 -4.74 -3.84 7.37
N ASP A 47 -4.53 -4.54 8.49
CA ASP A 47 -5.18 -4.24 9.76
C ASP A 47 -4.29 -3.36 10.67
N TYR A 48 -3.05 -3.08 10.27
CA TYR A 48 -2.17 -2.14 10.96
C TYR A 48 -2.86 -0.78 11.13
N LYS A 49 -2.91 -0.31 12.39
CA LYS A 49 -3.52 0.97 12.74
C LYS A 49 -2.46 2.06 12.61
N LEU A 50 -2.53 2.79 11.49
CA LEU A 50 -1.73 4.00 11.25
C LEU A 50 -1.77 4.95 12.45
N GLN A 51 -0.59 5.42 12.82
CA GLN A 51 -0.34 6.44 13.82
C GLN A 51 0.03 7.76 13.15
N ASP A 52 -0.07 8.85 13.91
CA ASP A 52 0.48 10.12 13.43
C ASP A 52 1.98 9.99 13.19
N GLN A 53 2.49 10.69 12.17
CA GLN A 53 3.88 10.64 11.71
C GLN A 53 4.37 9.31 11.12
N ASP A 54 3.51 8.31 10.92
CA ASP A 54 3.92 7.09 10.21
C ASP A 54 4.31 7.41 8.75
N ASN A 55 5.44 6.86 8.32
CA ASN A 55 5.83 6.84 6.93
C ASN A 55 5.43 5.51 6.30
N VAL A 56 4.58 5.57 5.27
CA VAL A 56 4.17 4.40 4.48
C VAL A 56 4.77 4.51 3.09
N LEU A 57 5.66 3.59 2.75
CA LEU A 57 6.34 3.54 1.46
C LEU A 57 5.83 2.36 0.62
N PHE A 58 5.48 2.64 -0.64
CA PHE A 58 5.09 1.63 -1.62
C PHE A 58 6.17 1.52 -2.69
N ILE A 59 6.78 0.34 -2.82
CA ILE A 59 7.84 0.07 -3.80
C ILE A 59 7.33 -0.97 -4.79
N SER A 60 7.13 -0.56 -6.04
CA SER A 60 6.88 -1.53 -7.11
C SER A 60 8.17 -2.26 -7.47
N THR A 61 8.26 -3.54 -7.14
CA THR A 61 9.35 -4.43 -7.57
C THR A 61 9.08 -5.09 -8.92
N LEU A 62 7.88 -4.92 -9.47
CA LEU A 62 7.46 -5.45 -10.77
C LEU A 62 7.05 -4.34 -11.74
N HIS A 63 8.01 -3.52 -12.19
CA HIS A 63 7.87 -2.72 -13.43
C HIS A 63 9.24 -2.63 -14.13
N GLY A 64 9.49 -3.55 -15.07
CA GLY A 64 10.77 -3.68 -15.76
C GLY A 64 10.84 -4.86 -16.71
N GLY A 65 9.88 -4.92 -17.65
CA GLY A 65 9.76 -5.87 -18.75
C GLY A 65 8.60 -5.46 -19.66
#